data_AF-A0A932IF13-F1
#
_entry.id   AF-A0A932IF13-F1
#
_cell.length_a   1.000
_cell.length_b   1.000
_cell.length_c   1.000
_cell.angle_alpha   90.00
_cell.angle_beta   90.00
_cell.angle_gamma   90.00
#
_symmetry.space_group_name_H-M   'P 1'
#
loop_
_entity.id
_entity.type
_entity.pdbx_description
1 polymer ?
#
loop_
_entity_poly.entity_id
_entity_poly.type
_entity_poly.pdbx_seq_one_letter_code
_entity_poly.pdbx_strand_id
1 'polypeptide(L)'
;MKVALVHDWLVQQRGGEQVLLELARLFPGAPIYTLVHAPGSVHPEIEAHPIVPSLVQRLPGAPQTFRPYLPLFPAAVEAWDLSSYDLVVSSSHCVAKGVRVPAH
;
A
#
# COMPACT_ATOMS: atom_id res chain seq x y z
N MET A 1 17.16 -1.87 10.49
CA MET A 1 16.21 -0.81 10.11
C MET A 1 14.95 -1.47 9.62
N LYS A 2 13.81 -1.22 10.27
CA LYS A 2 12.49 -1.69 9.88
C LYS A 2 11.87 -0.69 8.92
N VAL A 3 11.60 -1.13 7.69
CA VAL A 3 11.05 -0.27 6.63
C VAL A 3 9.63 -0.72 6.30
N ALA A 4 8.72 0.23 6.11
CA ALA A 4 7.41 -0.01 5.53
C ALA A 4 7.27 0.74 4.20
N LEU A 5 6.69 0.07 3.22
CA LEU A 5 6.32 0.68 1.94
C LEU A 5 4.80 0.92 1.95
N VAL A 6 4.36 2.08 1.47
CA VAL A 6 2.94 2.41 1.35
C VAL A 6 2.64 2.75 -0.11
N HIS A 7 1.62 2.12 -0.68
CA HIS A 7 1.21 2.33 -2.08
C HIS A 7 -0.31 2.30 -2.20
N ASP A 8 -0.90 3.17 -3.02
CA ASP A 8 -2.35 3.40 -3.03
C ASP A 8 -3.18 2.11 -3.25
N TRP A 9 -2.92 1.35 -4.30
CA TRP A 9 -3.63 0.08 -4.58
C TRP A 9 -2.82 -0.83 -5.50
N LEU A 10 -2.96 -2.14 -5.34
CA LEU A 10 -2.31 -3.18 -6.14
C LEU A 10 -3.36 -3.97 -6.94
N VAL A 11 -3.90 -3.36 -7.98
CA VAL A 11 -4.97 -3.97 -8.82
C VAL A 11 -4.56 -4.19 -10.26
N GLN A 12 -3.47 -3.58 -10.70
CA GLN A 12 -2.90 -3.71 -12.04
C GLN A 12 -1.47 -3.15 -12.05
N GLN A 13 -0.55 -3.80 -12.75
CA GLN A 13 0.78 -3.25 -13.03
C GLN A 13 0.70 -2.03 -13.97
N ARG A 14 1.02 -0.84 -13.46
CA ARG A 14 1.13 0.42 -14.23
C ARG A 14 2.40 1.18 -13.78
N GLY A 15 2.48 2.47 -14.14
CA GLY A 15 3.68 3.29 -13.86
C GLY A 15 3.99 3.44 -12.36
N GLY A 16 2.98 3.58 -11.51
CA GLY A 16 3.19 3.66 -10.06
C GLY A 16 3.78 2.37 -9.48
N GLU A 17 3.35 1.23 -10.02
CA GLU A 17 3.82 -0.09 -9.60
C GLU A 17 5.24 -0.38 -10.12
N GLN A 18 5.69 0.28 -11.19
CA GLN A 18 7.11 0.24 -11.60
C GLN A 18 8.00 0.94 -10.58
N VAL A 19 7.57 2.08 -10.04
CA VAL A 19 8.31 2.75 -8.96
C VAL A 19 8.28 1.89 -7.70
N LEU A 20 7.12 1.33 -7.35
CA LEU A 20 7.00 0.42 -6.22
C LEU A 20 7.90 -0.81 -6.37
N LEU A 21 8.04 -1.36 -7.58
CA LEU A 21 8.92 -2.50 -7.85
C LEU A 21 10.38 -2.18 -7.49
N GLU A 22 10.89 -1.02 -7.90
CA GLU A 22 12.25 -0.61 -7.54
C GLU A 22 12.40 -0.37 -6.03
N LEU A 23 11.38 0.20 -5.37
CA LEU A 23 11.39 0.35 -3.91
C LEU A 23 11.37 -1.00 -3.20
N ALA A 24 10.58 -1.96 -3.69
CA ALA A 24 10.51 -3.32 -3.17
C ALA A 24 11.85 -4.06 -3.32
N ARG A 25 12.58 -3.82 -4.42
CA ARG A 25 13.95 -4.32 -4.62
C ARG A 25 14.96 -3.69 -3.67
N LEU A 26 14.83 -2.39 -3.40
CA LEU A 26 15.70 -1.67 -2.47
C LEU A 26 15.48 -2.09 -1.01
N PHE A 27 14.26 -2.50 -0.66
CA PHE A 27 13.89 -2.92 0.68
C PHE A 27 13.29 -4.35 0.70
N PRO A 28 14.10 -5.39 0.45
CA PRO A 28 13.61 -6.76 0.39
C PRO A 28 12.93 -7.17 1.71
N GLY A 29 11.71 -7.69 1.59
CA GLY A 29 10.92 -8.17 2.74
C GLY A 29 10.22 -7.08 3.54
N ALA A 30 10.32 -5.80 3.13
CA ALA A 30 9.53 -4.73 3.72
C ALA A 30 8.02 -4.94 3.43
N PRO A 31 7.13 -4.88 4.44
CA PRO A 31 5.71 -4.98 4.20
C PRO A 31 5.20 -3.83 3.33
N ILE A 32 4.28 -4.14 2.43
CA ILE A 32 3.62 -3.20 1.53
C ILE A 32 2.19 -2.96 2.01
N TYR A 33 1.95 -1.77 2.54
CA TYR A 33 0.63 -1.31 2.95
C TYR A 33 -0.12 -0.74 1.74
N THR A 34 -1.35 -1.18 1.52
CA THR A 34 -2.13 -0.75 0.36
C THR A 34 -3.64 -0.73 0.60
N LEU A 35 -4.41 0.12 -0.09
CA LEU A 35 -5.86 0.19 0.17
C LEU A 35 -6.55 -1.12 -0.20
N VAL A 36 -6.22 -1.64 -1.38
CA VAL A 36 -6.75 -2.90 -1.92
C VAL A 36 -5.68 -3.62 -2.73
N HIS A 37 -5.77 -4.93 -2.79
CA HIS A 37 -4.91 -5.82 -3.54
C HIS A 37 -5.74 -6.88 -4.27
N ALA A 38 -5.48 -7.03 -5.56
CA ALA A 38 -5.90 -8.15 -6.38
C ALA A 38 -4.69 -9.07 -6.61
N PRO A 39 -4.63 -10.26 -5.99
CA PRO A 39 -3.49 -11.17 -6.13
C PRO A 39 -3.18 -11.52 -7.59
N GLY A 40 -1.90 -11.47 -7.95
CA GLY A 40 -1.40 -11.75 -9.30
C GLY A 40 -1.59 -10.59 -10.28
N SER A 41 -2.00 -9.41 -9.82
CA SER A 41 -2.21 -8.24 -10.69
C SER A 41 -0.98 -7.36 -10.86
N VAL A 42 0.06 -7.57 -10.04
CA VAL A 42 1.31 -6.81 -10.05
C VAL A 42 2.51 -7.73 -10.21
N HIS A 43 3.71 -7.16 -10.37
CA HIS A 43 4.95 -7.89 -10.63
C HIS A 43 5.22 -8.96 -9.54
N PRO A 44 5.72 -10.17 -9.89
CA PRO A 44 5.96 -11.24 -8.92
C PRO A 44 6.86 -10.85 -7.74
N GLU A 45 7.83 -9.96 -7.95
CA GLU A 45 8.68 -9.45 -6.87
C GLU A 45 7.91 -8.58 -5.87
N ILE A 46 6.88 -7.85 -6.30
CA ILE A 46 5.97 -7.13 -5.40
C ILE A 46 5.10 -8.16 -4.64
N GLU A 47 4.56 -9.15 -5.34
CA GLU A 47 3.74 -10.22 -4.75
C GLU A 47 4.51 -11.08 -3.73
N ALA A 48 5.84 -11.13 -3.81
CA ALA A 48 6.69 -11.83 -2.86
C ALA A 48 6.83 -11.10 -1.50
N HIS A 49 6.41 -9.83 -1.42
CA HIS A 49 6.44 -9.08 -0.16
C HIS A 49 5.20 -9.36 0.70
N PRO A 50 5.28 -9.12 2.02
CA PRO A 50 4.10 -9.14 2.87
C PRO A 50 3.15 -8.00 2.50
N ILE A 51 2.02 -8.31 1.86
CA ILE A 51 1.03 -7.31 1.47
C ILE A 51 0.01 -7.13 2.60
N VAL A 52 -0.15 -5.90 3.07
CA VAL A 52 -1.03 -5.51 4.17
C VAL A 52 -2.14 -4.60 3.63
N PRO A 53 -3.27 -5.18 3.18
CA PRO A 53 -4.38 -4.40 2.67
C PRO A 53 -5.13 -3.67 3.80
N SER A 54 -5.77 -2.54 3.47
CA SER A 54 -6.62 -1.79 4.40
C SER A 54 -7.97 -2.48 4.66
N LEU A 55 -8.77 -1.92 5.56
CA LEU A 55 -10.14 -2.38 5.80
C LEU A 55 -11.04 -2.29 4.56
N VAL A 56 -10.71 -1.42 3.59
CA VAL A 56 -11.44 -1.29 2.31
C VAL A 56 -11.43 -2.60 1.52
N GLN A 57 -10.39 -3.42 1.65
CA GLN A 57 -10.30 -4.73 1.02
C GLN A 57 -11.47 -5.67 1.40
N ARG A 58 -12.06 -5.48 2.59
CA ARG A 58 -13.15 -6.32 3.09
C ARG A 58 -14.54 -5.81 2.67
N LEU A 59 -14.62 -4.66 2.00
CA LEU A 59 -15.89 -4.11 1.56
C LEU A 59 -16.42 -4.84 0.32
N PRO A 60 -17.75 -4.93 0.15
CA PRO A 60 -18.35 -5.64 -0.97
C PRO A 60 -17.79 -5.17 -2.32
N GLY A 61 -17.39 -6.12 -3.17
CA GLY A 61 -16.87 -5.84 -4.50
C GLY A 61 -15.40 -5.41 -4.56
N ALA A 62 -14.72 -5.14 -3.43
CA ALA A 62 -13.27 -5.02 -3.43
C ALA A 62 -12.61 -6.38 -3.74
N PRO A 63 -11.47 -6.40 -4.45
CA PRO A 63 -10.71 -5.26 -4.99
C PRO A 63 -11.20 -4.78 -6.37
N GLN A 64 -12.22 -5.40 -6.97
CA GLN A 64 -12.63 -5.16 -8.36
C GLN A 64 -13.39 -3.83 -8.55
N THR A 65 -14.21 -3.43 -7.58
CA THR A 65 -15.06 -2.23 -7.61
C THR A 65 -14.83 -1.36 -6.38
N PHE A 66 -13.56 -1.08 -6.05
CA PHE A 66 -13.19 -0.33 -4.85
C PHE A 66 -13.34 1.20 -4.97
N ARG A 67 -13.41 1.75 -6.19
CA ARG A 67 -13.50 3.21 -6.45
C ARG A 67 -14.66 3.94 -5.76
N PRO A 68 -15.87 3.38 -5.60
CA PRO A 68 -16.94 4.02 -4.83
C PRO A 68 -16.55 4.31 -3.38
N TYR A 69 -15.56 3.61 -2.82
CA TYR A 69 -15.05 3.83 -1.47
C TYR A 69 -14.01 4.96 -1.38
N LEU A 70 -13.80 5.74 -2.44
CA LEU A 70 -12.93 6.93 -2.44
C LEU A 70 -13.11 7.84 -1.21
N PRO A 71 -14.34 8.14 -0.74
CA PRO A 71 -14.53 8.96 0.47
C PRO A 71 -13.96 8.33 1.76
N LEU A 72 -13.81 7.00 1.80
CA LEU A 72 -13.29 6.26 2.95
C LEU A 72 -11.76 6.11 2.93
N PHE A 73 -11.12 6.33 1.77
CA PHE A 73 -9.68 6.08 1.61
C PHE A 73 -8.78 6.90 2.54
N PRO A 74 -9.04 8.19 2.81
CA PRO A 74 -8.23 8.95 3.76
C PRO A 74 -8.21 8.29 5.15
N ALA A 75 -9.39 7.94 5.67
CA ALA A 75 -9.49 7.27 6.96
C ALA A 75 -8.83 5.89 6.95
N ALA A 76 -8.90 5.15 5.84
CA ALA A 76 -8.27 3.85 5.71
C ALA A 76 -6.73 3.92 5.73
N VAL A 77 -6.14 4.95 5.10
CA VAL A 77 -4.69 5.18 5.09
C VAL A 77 -4.21 5.66 6.47
N GLU A 78 -4.96 6.54 7.12
CA GLU A 78 -4.62 7.06 8.45
C GLU A 78 -4.74 6.03 9.57
N ALA A 79 -5.51 4.96 9.35
CA ALA A 79 -5.75 3.91 10.33
C ALA A 79 -4.58 2.93 10.51
N TRP A 80 -3.57 2.96 9.64
CA TRP A 80 -2.39 2.11 9.79
C TRP A 80 -1.50 2.61 10.92
N ASP A 81 -1.23 1.73 11.89
CA ASP A 81 -0.19 1.97 12.89
C ASP A 81 1.18 1.60 12.29
N LEU A 82 1.96 2.64 11.98
CA LEU A 82 3.33 2.51 11.47
C LEU A 82 4.39 2.88 12.52
N SER A 83 4.00 2.95 13.79
CA SER A 83 4.90 3.43 14.86
C SER A 83 6.10 2.52 15.14
N SER A 84 6.03 1.27 14.71
CA SER A 84 7.10 0.28 14.87
C SER A 84 8.19 0.32 13.79
N TYR A 85 8.06 1.18 12.77
CA TYR A 85 9.00 1.29 11.66
C TYR A 85 9.98 2.46 11.83
N ASP A 86 11.24 2.23 11.45
CA ASP A 86 12.30 3.24 11.47
C ASP A 86 12.23 4.16 10.23
N LEU A 87 11.63 3.67 9.14
CA LEU A 87 11.46 4.39 7.87
C LEU A 87 10.14 3.98 7.22
N VAL A 88 9.37 4.98 6.79
CA VAL A 88 8.16 4.79 5.99
C VAL A 88 8.35 5.48 4.64
N VAL A 89 8.26 4.71 3.55
CA VAL A 89 8.30 5.23 2.19
C VAL A 89 6.91 5.17 1.59
N SER A 90 6.29 6.34 1.41
CA SER A 90 4.98 6.45 0.76
C SER A 90 5.14 6.82 -0.72
N SER A 91 4.79 5.88 -1.60
CA SER A 91 4.66 6.09 -3.03
C SER A 91 3.19 6.31 -3.36
N SER A 92 2.81 7.57 -3.63
CA SER A 92 1.40 7.94 -3.78
C SER A 92 1.11 8.72 -5.05
N HIS A 93 0.02 8.35 -5.70
CA HIS A 93 -0.65 9.09 -6.76
C HIS A 93 -2.07 9.55 -6.34
N CYS A 94 -2.60 9.09 -5.21
CA CYS A 94 -3.93 9.44 -4.71
C CYS A 94 -3.94 9.90 -3.24
N VAL A 95 -3.95 8.96 -2.28
CA VAL A 95 -4.18 9.23 -0.86
C VAL A 95 -3.14 8.66 0.09
N ALA A 96 -2.29 7.72 -0.35
CA ALA A 96 -1.24 7.10 0.47
C ALA A 96 -0.26 8.13 1.09
N LYS A 97 -0.14 9.32 0.51
CA LYS A 97 0.60 10.45 1.11
C LYS A 97 0.05 10.92 2.48
N GLY A 98 -1.20 10.59 2.80
CA GLY A 98 -1.86 10.96 4.05
C GLY A 98 -1.55 10.01 5.22
N VAL A 99 -0.60 9.08 5.05
CA VAL A 99 -0.23 8.14 6.10
C VAL A 99 0.33 8.88 7.31
N ARG A 100 -0.05 8.42 8.50
CA ARG A 100 0.41 9.00 9.76
C ARG A 100 1.66 8.26 10.23
N VAL A 101 2.75 9.00 10.33
CA VAL A 101 3.97 8.55 11.00
C VAL A 101 4.03 9.21 12.38
N PRO A 102 4.52 8.53 13.43
CA PRO A 102 4.69 9.16 14.72
C PRO A 102 5.61 10.38 14.61
N ALA A 103 5.31 11.42 15.39
CA ALA A 103 6.30 12.45 15.67
C ALA A 103 7.37 11.82 16.57
N HIS A 104 8.60 11.74 16.07
CA HIS A 104 9.77 11.35 16.87
C HIS A 104 10.12 12.42 17.90
#